data_AF-A0A3B9GGN9-F1
#
_entry.id   AF-A0A3B9GGN9-F1
#
_cell.length_a   1.000
_cell.length_b   1.000
_cell.length_c   1.000
_cell.angle_alpha   90.00
_cell.angle_beta   90.00
_cell.angle_gamma   90.00
#
_symmetry.space_group_name_H-M   'P 1'
#
loop_
_entity.id
_entity.type
_entity.pdbx_description
1 polymer ?
#
loop_
_entity_poly.entity_id
_entity_poly.type
_entity_poly.pdbx_seq_one_letter_code
_entity_poly.pdbx_strand_id
1 'polypeptide(L)'
;MFSALSTLSGAAHESAPDEGDEEKAAKEHFQQGAAHHVAKQGRDHGELQLPPVLATIAETGQGIAELVDAIKAHEAGLAATGLLALRRRQILSWELGKAAADSILSILEGEERRVELDEQAAAVLAKKRDFYEALAIIRASLASRS
;
A
#
# COMPACT_ATOMS: atom_id res chain seq x y z
N MET A 1 -15.12 58.68 8.95
CA MET A 1 -16.01 58.33 10.07
C MET A 1 -16.64 56.98 9.76
N PHE A 2 -16.60 56.07 10.73
CA PHE A 2 -17.10 54.70 10.72
C PHE A 2 -18.62 54.59 10.45
N SER A 3 -19.04 53.52 9.75
CA SER A 3 -20.15 52.59 10.05
C SER A 3 -20.47 51.80 8.76
N ALA A 4 -20.30 50.49 8.60
CA ALA A 4 -20.67 49.31 9.41
C ALA A 4 -22.17 48.90 9.35
N LEU A 5 -22.34 47.61 9.02
CA LEU A 5 -23.50 46.70 9.04
C LEU A 5 -24.48 46.77 7.84
N SER A 6 -24.59 45.71 7.00
CA SER A 6 -25.11 44.33 7.25
C SER A 6 -26.63 44.38 7.49
N THR A 7 -27.55 43.68 6.83
CA THR A 7 -27.70 42.32 6.26
C THR A 7 -28.90 42.39 5.27
N LEU A 8 -29.08 41.59 4.23
CA LEU A 8 -29.60 40.21 4.19
C LEU A 8 -29.77 39.86 2.69
N SER A 9 -29.30 38.68 2.25
CA SER A 9 -30.02 37.93 1.21
C SER A 9 -29.57 36.48 1.28
N GLY A 10 -30.44 35.64 1.82
CA GLY A 10 -30.30 34.19 1.71
C GLY A 10 -30.57 33.75 0.28
N ALA A 11 -29.73 32.86 -0.22
CA ALA A 11 -30.10 31.87 -1.20
C ALA A 11 -29.31 30.60 -0.84
N ALA A 12 -30.05 29.57 -0.47
CA ALA A 12 -29.54 28.25 -0.16
C ALA A 12 -28.81 27.67 -1.37
N HIS A 13 -27.55 27.28 -1.19
CA HIS A 13 -26.87 26.35 -2.07
C HIS A 13 -26.61 25.09 -1.26
N GLU A 14 -27.53 24.15 -1.39
CA GLU A 14 -27.43 22.80 -0.87
C GLU A 14 -26.43 22.06 -1.76
N SER A 15 -25.16 22.04 -1.35
CA SER A 15 -24.12 21.26 -2.01
C SER A 15 -24.29 19.79 -1.62
N ALA A 16 -24.59 18.96 -2.62
CA ALA A 16 -24.55 17.50 -2.53
C ALA A 16 -23.22 17.01 -1.91
N PRO A 17 -23.22 15.89 -1.16
CA PRO A 17 -21.98 15.29 -0.71
C PRO A 17 -21.18 14.83 -1.94
N ASP A 18 -19.91 15.24 -1.97
CA ASP A 18 -18.93 14.90 -2.99
C ASP A 18 -18.62 13.39 -2.92
N GLU A 19 -19.23 12.62 -3.81
CA GLU A 19 -19.00 11.16 -3.97
C GLU A 19 -17.55 10.84 -4.40
N GLY A 20 -16.68 11.85 -4.63
CA GLY A 20 -15.29 11.69 -5.04
C GLY A 20 -14.26 11.53 -3.92
N ASP A 21 -14.59 11.88 -2.68
CA ASP A 21 -13.63 11.94 -1.57
C ASP A 21 -13.45 10.59 -0.84
N GLU A 22 -14.49 9.77 -0.74
CA GLU A 22 -14.39 8.44 -0.10
C GLU A 22 -13.59 7.44 -0.95
N GLU A 23 -13.74 7.50 -2.28
CA GLU A 23 -12.99 6.63 -3.21
C GLU A 23 -11.49 7.03 -3.24
N LYS A 24 -11.18 8.31 -3.05
CA LYS A 24 -9.81 8.81 -2.88
C LYS A 24 -9.21 8.40 -1.54
N ALA A 25 -9.97 8.52 -0.44
CA ALA A 25 -9.50 8.14 0.89
C ALA A 25 -9.25 6.63 1.01
N ALA A 26 -10.10 5.80 0.39
CA ALA A 26 -9.90 4.35 0.33
C ALA A 26 -8.67 3.97 -0.52
N LYS A 27 -8.46 4.64 -1.67
CA LYS A 27 -7.26 4.46 -2.50
C LYS A 27 -5.99 4.94 -1.78
N GLU A 28 -6.04 6.03 -1.03
CA GLU A 28 -4.92 6.57 -0.27
C GLU A 28 -4.54 5.68 0.93
N HIS A 29 -5.53 5.14 1.66
CA HIS A 29 -5.27 4.23 2.78
C HIS A 29 -4.59 2.92 2.36
N PHE A 30 -4.88 2.41 1.15
CA PHE A 30 -4.25 1.21 0.61
C PHE A 30 -2.87 1.50 -0.03
N GLN A 31 -2.69 2.67 -0.64
CA GLN A 31 -1.43 3.06 -1.29
C GLN A 31 -0.32 3.41 -0.29
N GLN A 32 -0.65 3.87 0.92
CA GLN A 32 0.33 4.17 1.97
C GLN A 32 1.04 2.93 2.54
N GLY A 33 0.50 1.72 2.36
CA GLY A 33 1.21 0.48 2.73
C GLY A 33 2.23 0.02 1.68
N ALA A 34 1.94 0.25 0.39
CA ALA A 34 2.68 -0.35 -0.72
C ALA A 34 3.97 0.41 -1.10
N ALA A 35 4.00 1.73 -0.98
CA ALA A 35 5.13 2.55 -1.43
C ALA A 35 6.24 2.76 -0.37
N HIS A 36 5.96 2.48 0.91
CA HIS A 36 6.85 2.89 2.01
C HIS A 36 8.00 1.92 2.34
N HIS A 37 8.01 0.68 1.83
CA HIS A 37 9.00 -0.33 2.27
C HIS A 37 10.32 -0.34 1.47
N VAL A 38 10.31 -0.02 0.17
CA VAL A 38 11.56 0.05 -0.62
C VAL A 38 12.42 1.24 -0.19
N ALA A 39 11.80 2.36 0.22
CA ALA A 39 12.49 3.59 0.58
C ALA A 39 13.08 3.61 2.01
N LYS A 40 12.64 2.72 2.92
CA LYS A 40 13.06 2.70 4.34
C LYS A 40 14.16 1.68 4.67
N GLN A 41 14.83 1.12 3.67
CA GLN A 41 15.93 0.19 3.94
C GLN A 41 17.20 0.99 4.24
N GLY A 42 17.76 0.76 5.43
CA GLY A 42 19.02 1.35 5.87
C GLY A 42 20.08 1.14 4.80
N ARG A 43 20.65 2.24 4.30
CA ARG A 43 21.68 2.24 3.26
C ARG A 43 23.01 1.66 3.72
N ASP A 44 23.13 1.36 5.01
CA ASP A 44 24.40 1.08 5.66
C ASP A 44 24.43 -0.37 6.14
N HIS A 45 24.96 -1.25 5.29
CA HIS A 45 25.47 -2.53 5.73
C HIS A 45 26.98 -2.31 5.90
N GLY A 46 27.44 -2.04 7.13
CA GLY A 46 28.88 -1.80 7.41
C GLY A 46 29.80 -2.96 7.04
N GLU A 47 29.22 -4.11 6.65
CA GLU A 47 29.89 -5.29 6.12
C GLU A 47 30.17 -5.21 4.60
N LEU A 48 29.59 -4.24 3.89
CA LEU A 48 29.78 -4.03 2.46
C LEU A 48 30.61 -2.78 2.17
N GLN A 49 31.42 -2.86 1.13
CA GLN A 49 32.08 -1.68 0.57
C GLN A 49 31.03 -0.74 -0.03
N LEU A 50 31.27 0.57 0.14
CA LEU A 50 30.46 1.60 -0.50
C LEU A 50 30.46 1.40 -2.03
N PRO A 51 29.29 1.44 -2.69
CA PRO A 51 29.22 1.30 -4.14
C PRO A 51 30.03 2.38 -4.87
N PRO A 52 30.80 2.03 -5.92
CA PRO A 52 31.57 3.01 -6.68
C PRO A 52 30.68 3.87 -7.59
N VAL A 53 31.14 5.09 -7.88
CA VAL A 53 30.56 5.96 -8.92
C VAL A 53 31.32 5.74 -10.22
N LEU A 54 30.63 5.29 -11.27
CA LEU A 54 31.22 4.97 -12.58
C LEU A 54 30.62 5.87 -13.67
N ALA A 55 31.47 6.35 -14.58
CA ALA A 55 31.02 7.11 -15.75
C ALA A 55 30.63 6.15 -16.89
N THR A 56 29.46 6.36 -17.48
CA THR A 56 28.98 5.56 -18.61
C THR A 56 28.35 6.44 -19.69
N ILE A 57 28.35 5.96 -20.93
CA ILE A 57 27.60 6.55 -22.04
C ILE A 57 26.76 5.44 -22.67
N ALA A 58 25.45 5.48 -22.45
CA ALA A 58 24.54 4.43 -22.90
C ALA A 58 24.49 4.29 -24.43
N GLU A 59 24.55 5.41 -25.17
CA GLU A 59 24.48 5.43 -26.63
C GLU A 59 25.68 4.72 -27.29
N THR A 60 26.87 4.90 -26.72
CA THR A 60 28.12 4.32 -27.27
C THR A 60 28.53 3.02 -26.58
N GLY A 61 27.90 2.68 -25.45
CA GLY A 61 28.26 1.54 -24.62
C GLY A 61 29.54 1.75 -23.78
N GLN A 62 30.11 2.96 -23.75
CA GLN A 62 31.29 3.25 -22.95
C GLN A 62 30.99 3.08 -21.45
N GLY A 63 31.89 2.41 -20.71
CA GLY A 63 31.76 2.21 -19.26
C GLY A 63 30.82 1.09 -18.84
N ILE A 64 30.13 0.42 -19.78
CA ILE A 64 29.14 -0.61 -19.47
C ILE A 64 29.80 -1.90 -18.97
N ALA A 65 30.98 -2.27 -19.48
CA ALA A 65 31.70 -3.46 -19.00
C ALA A 65 32.09 -3.31 -17.52
N GLU A 66 32.66 -2.16 -17.17
CA GLU A 66 33.05 -1.81 -15.81
C GLU A 66 31.84 -1.76 -14.86
N LEU A 67 30.71 -1.24 -15.35
CA LEU A 67 29.45 -1.27 -14.60
C LEU A 67 28.99 -2.69 -14.30
N VAL A 68 29.01 -3.58 -15.30
CA VAL A 68 28.61 -4.99 -15.11
C VAL A 68 29.53 -5.69 -14.12
N ASP A 69 30.83 -5.44 -14.17
CA ASP A 69 31.79 -6.02 -13.24
C ASP A 69 31.56 -5.53 -11.81
N ALA A 70 31.27 -4.24 -11.62
CA ALA A 70 30.91 -3.68 -10.31
C ALA A 70 29.61 -4.29 -9.75
N ILE A 71 28.60 -4.52 -10.60
CA ILE A 71 27.35 -5.19 -10.20
C ILE A 71 27.64 -6.62 -9.73
N LYS A 72 28.43 -7.39 -10.48
CA LYS A 72 28.79 -8.77 -10.11
C LYS A 72 29.59 -8.83 -8.82
N ALA A 73 30.53 -7.90 -8.62
CA ALA A 73 31.29 -7.79 -7.38
C ALA A 73 30.36 -7.49 -6.18
N HIS A 74 29.38 -6.60 -6.37
CA HIS A 74 28.39 -6.31 -5.33
C HIS A 74 27.50 -7.52 -5.03
N GLU A 75 27.01 -8.23 -6.05
CA GLU A 75 26.25 -9.47 -5.87
C GLU A 75 27.05 -10.51 -5.08
N ALA A 76 28.31 -10.73 -5.43
CA ALA A 76 29.20 -11.66 -4.73
C ALA A 76 29.40 -11.25 -3.26
N GLY A 77 29.58 -9.96 -2.98
CA GLY A 77 29.65 -9.43 -1.61
C GLY A 77 28.36 -9.64 -0.82
N LEU A 78 27.21 -9.39 -1.43
CA LEU A 78 25.90 -9.64 -0.83
C LEU A 78 25.64 -11.13 -0.57
N ALA A 79 26.12 -12.01 -1.46
CA ALA A 79 26.00 -13.45 -1.30
C ALA A 79 26.90 -13.95 -0.15
N ALA A 80 28.15 -13.50 -0.09
CA ALA A 80 29.11 -13.89 0.94
C ALA A 80 28.69 -13.47 2.36
N THR A 81 28.06 -12.31 2.50
CA THR A 81 27.52 -11.79 3.76
C THR A 81 26.13 -12.36 4.12
N GLY A 82 25.49 -13.11 3.21
CA GLY A 82 24.13 -13.60 3.39
C GLY A 82 23.02 -12.54 3.25
N LEU A 83 23.38 -11.26 3.06
CA LEU A 83 22.45 -10.15 2.87
C LEU A 83 21.57 -10.33 1.63
N LEU A 84 22.09 -10.98 0.58
CA LEU A 84 21.32 -11.30 -0.63
C LEU A 84 20.10 -12.19 -0.30
N ALA A 85 20.32 -13.24 0.49
CA ALA A 85 19.27 -14.17 0.88
C ALA A 85 18.26 -13.49 1.81
N LEU A 86 18.74 -12.68 2.76
CA LEU A 86 17.89 -11.89 3.63
C LEU A 86 16.97 -10.96 2.82
N ARG A 87 17.53 -10.24 1.85
CA ARG A 87 16.78 -9.31 1.01
C ARG A 87 15.76 -10.01 0.13
N ARG A 88 16.14 -11.12 -0.51
CA ARG A 88 15.21 -11.96 -1.30
C ARG A 88 14.05 -12.45 -0.45
N ARG A 89 14.31 -12.92 0.78
CA ARG A 89 13.26 -13.37 1.71
C ARG A 89 12.32 -12.24 2.09
N GLN A 90 12.84 -11.04 2.38
CA GLN A 90 12.03 -9.87 2.72
C GLN A 90 11.13 -9.46 1.55
N ILE A 91 11.67 -9.43 0.33
CA ILE A 91 10.90 -9.13 -0.88
C ILE A 91 9.79 -10.16 -1.07
N LEU A 92 10.13 -11.45 -1.06
CA LEU A 92 9.13 -12.53 -1.22
C LEU A 92 8.06 -12.49 -0.15
N SER A 93 8.43 -12.26 1.11
CA SER A 93 7.45 -12.15 2.20
C SER A 93 6.47 -10.99 1.97
N TRP A 94 6.96 -9.87 1.43
CA TRP A 94 6.13 -8.73 1.11
C TRP A 94 5.24 -9.02 -0.11
N GLU A 95 5.78 -9.58 -1.19
CA GLU A 95 5.03 -9.95 -2.39
C GLU A 95 3.92 -10.94 -2.07
N LEU A 96 4.22 -11.98 -1.28
CA LEU A 96 3.23 -12.95 -0.83
C LEU A 96 2.14 -12.30 0.03
N GLY A 97 2.52 -11.43 0.96
CA GLY A 97 1.56 -10.71 1.81
C GLY A 97 0.62 -9.83 0.99
N LYS A 98 1.17 -9.10 0.01
CA LYS A 98 0.39 -8.27 -0.92
C LYS A 98 -0.56 -9.13 -1.76
N ALA A 99 -0.04 -10.18 -2.40
CA ALA A 99 -0.85 -11.06 -3.24
C ALA A 99 -1.98 -11.75 -2.45
N ALA A 100 -1.70 -12.15 -1.21
CA ALA A 100 -2.72 -12.72 -0.32
C ALA A 100 -3.81 -11.68 0.05
N ALA A 101 -3.42 -10.45 0.37
CA ALA A 101 -4.36 -9.36 0.66
C ALA A 101 -5.23 -9.03 -0.56
N ASP A 102 -4.63 -8.88 -1.73
CA ASP A 102 -5.32 -8.61 -3.00
C ASP A 102 -6.32 -9.74 -3.32
N SER A 103 -5.93 -11.00 -3.09
CA SER A 103 -6.79 -12.17 -3.28
C SER A 103 -8.00 -12.17 -2.33
N ILE A 104 -7.78 -11.92 -1.04
CA ILE A 104 -8.88 -11.84 -0.05
C ILE A 104 -9.83 -10.68 -0.38
N LEU A 105 -9.29 -9.53 -0.79
CA LEU A 105 -10.11 -8.38 -1.18
C LEU A 105 -10.98 -8.72 -2.39
N SER A 106 -10.41 -9.37 -3.40
CA SER A 106 -11.14 -9.81 -4.58
C SER A 106 -12.31 -10.75 -4.24
N ILE A 107 -12.13 -11.63 -3.24
CA ILE A 107 -13.22 -12.49 -2.74
C ILE A 107 -14.33 -11.65 -2.09
N LEU A 108 -13.96 -10.67 -1.25
CA LEU A 108 -14.92 -9.79 -0.57
C LEU A 108 -15.70 -8.89 -1.53
N GLU A 109 -15.09 -8.51 -2.65
CA GLU A 109 -15.73 -7.73 -3.71
C GLU A 109 -16.74 -8.55 -4.56
N GLY A 110 -16.79 -9.87 -4.39
CA GLY A 110 -17.76 -10.74 -5.05
C GLY A 110 -19.21 -10.45 -4.62
N GLU A 111 -20.17 -10.64 -5.52
CA GLU A 111 -21.57 -10.23 -5.31
C GLU A 111 -22.21 -10.84 -4.05
N GLU A 112 -22.07 -12.15 -3.82
CA GLU A 112 -22.55 -12.83 -2.61
C GLU A 112 -21.94 -12.23 -1.34
N ARG A 113 -20.64 -11.89 -1.38
CA ARG A 113 -19.92 -11.33 -0.23
C ARG A 113 -20.29 -9.88 0.05
N ARG A 114 -20.53 -9.07 -0.98
CA ARG A 114 -21.02 -7.70 -0.81
C ARG A 114 -22.37 -7.67 -0.09
N VAL A 115 -23.29 -8.56 -0.46
CA VAL A 115 -24.59 -8.68 0.22
C VAL A 115 -24.41 -9.03 1.70
N GLU A 116 -23.58 -10.02 2.02
CA GLU A 116 -23.28 -10.40 3.41
C GLU A 116 -22.65 -9.25 4.21
N LEU A 117 -21.73 -8.49 3.60
CA LEU A 117 -21.11 -7.30 4.20
C LEU A 117 -22.17 -6.22 4.51
N ASP A 118 -23.05 -5.93 3.56
CA ASP A 118 -24.11 -4.94 3.72
C ASP A 118 -25.11 -5.34 4.82
N GLU A 119 -25.47 -6.61 4.90
CA GLU A 119 -26.32 -7.14 5.98
C GLU A 119 -25.68 -6.97 7.36
N GLN A 120 -24.38 -7.27 7.47
CA GLN A 120 -23.66 -7.08 8.73
C GLN A 120 -23.55 -5.59 9.09
N ALA A 121 -23.26 -4.72 8.12
CA ALA A 121 -23.21 -3.28 8.32
C ALA A 121 -24.56 -2.74 8.81
N ALA A 122 -25.67 -3.17 8.19
CA ALA A 122 -27.02 -2.80 8.61
C ALA A 122 -27.33 -3.30 10.04
N ALA A 123 -26.90 -4.50 10.41
CA ALA A 123 -27.10 -5.04 11.76
C ALA A 123 -26.34 -4.24 12.83
N VAL A 124 -25.12 -3.78 12.52
CA VAL A 124 -24.32 -2.94 13.41
C VAL A 124 -24.94 -1.56 13.57
N LEU A 125 -25.34 -0.92 12.47
CA LEU A 125 -26.03 0.38 12.51
C LEU A 125 -27.34 0.31 13.31
N ALA A 126 -28.08 -0.80 13.19
CA ALA A 126 -29.29 -1.06 13.96
C ALA A 126 -29.03 -1.47 15.42
N LYS A 127 -27.77 -1.52 15.88
CA LYS A 127 -27.35 -1.97 17.22
C LYS A 127 -27.84 -3.38 17.59
N LYS A 128 -28.08 -4.22 16.58
CA LYS A 128 -28.46 -5.63 16.78
C LYS A 128 -27.24 -6.52 17.03
N ARG A 129 -26.05 -6.03 16.69
CA ARG A 129 -24.75 -6.69 16.80
C ARG A 129 -23.66 -5.63 16.95
N ASP A 130 -22.56 -5.92 17.64
CA ASP A 130 -21.40 -5.02 17.66
C ASP A 130 -20.44 -5.24 16.47
N PHE A 131 -19.55 -4.29 16.24
CA PHE A 131 -18.62 -4.31 15.11
C PHE A 131 -17.72 -5.55 15.09
N TYR A 132 -17.21 -5.98 16.24
CA TYR A 132 -16.28 -7.10 16.33
C TYR A 132 -17.00 -8.45 16.17
N GLU A 133 -18.23 -8.55 16.66
CA GLU A 133 -19.11 -9.70 16.39
C GLU A 133 -19.40 -9.83 14.89
N ALA A 134 -19.76 -8.73 14.21
CA ALA A 134 -19.97 -8.71 12.77
C ALA A 134 -18.71 -9.10 11.99
N LEU A 135 -17.55 -8.56 12.37
CA LEU A 135 -16.25 -8.91 11.78
C LEU A 135 -15.90 -10.39 11.98
N ALA A 136 -16.20 -10.96 13.15
CA ALA A 136 -15.96 -12.37 13.42
C ALA A 136 -16.79 -13.29 12.50
N ILE A 137 -18.03 -12.91 12.20
CA ILE A 137 -18.91 -13.63 11.27
C ILE A 137 -18.31 -13.61 9.86
N ILE A 138 -17.93 -12.43 9.36
CA ILE A 138 -17.31 -12.30 8.03
C ILE A 138 -16.02 -13.15 7.94
N ARG A 139 -15.18 -13.12 8.98
CA ARG A 139 -13.96 -13.94 9.05
C ARG A 139 -14.24 -15.45 9.00
N ALA A 140 -15.23 -15.91 9.78
CA ALA A 140 -15.62 -17.31 9.78
C ALA A 140 -16.20 -17.75 8.41
N SER A 141 -16.98 -16.86 7.79
CA SER A 141 -17.57 -17.06 6.47
C SER A 141 -16.51 -17.20 5.38
N LEU A 142 -15.44 -16.39 5.43
CA LEU A 142 -14.27 -16.51 4.54
C LEU A 142 -13.53 -17.85 4.74
N ALA A 143 -13.32 -18.27 5.98
CA ALA A 143 -12.55 -19.49 6.30
C ALA A 143 -13.26 -20.81 5.93
N SER A 144 -14.59 -20.80 5.82
CA SER A 144 -15.39 -22.01 5.53
C SER A 144 -15.52 -22.35 4.04
N ARG A 145 -15.07 -21.47 3.14
CA ARG A 145 -15.28 -21.59 1.69
C ARG A 145 -14.00 -21.40 0.85
N SER A 146 -12.83 -21.33 1.49
CA SER A 146 -11.51 -21.45 0.85
C SER A 146 -11.02 -22.89 0.89
#